data_AF-A0A7W0REW3-F1
#
_entry.id   AF-A0A7W0REW3-F1
#
_cell.length_a   1.000
_cell.length_b   1.000
_cell.length_c   1.000
_cell.angle_alpha   90.00
_cell.angle_beta   90.00
_cell.angle_gamma   90.00
#
_symmetry.space_group_name_H-M   'P 1'
#
loop_
_entity.id
_entity.type
_entity.pdbx_description
1 polymer ?
#
loop_
_entity_poly.entity_id
_entity_poly.type
_entity_poly.pdbx_seq_one_letter_code
_entity_poly.pdbx_strand_id
1 'polypeptide(L)'
;SRLAALHAGARSRDVVLGVWGTVFESTDQELLALVEGAASAVTVPYLALFGSDPGEGYADWLGGLVPSATVEVWDGSGHWPHLADPDRFAERVGRLAAESG
;
A
#
# COMPACT_ATOMS: atom_id res chain seq x y z
N SER A 1 -34.00 6.52 -1.54
CA SER A 1 -33.27 7.72 -1.05
C SER A 1 -32.18 8.09 -2.04
N ARG A 2 -31.68 9.34 -2.04
CA ARG A 2 -30.53 9.78 -2.87
C ARG A 2 -29.29 8.90 -2.67
N LEU A 3 -29.15 8.31 -1.47
CA LEU A 3 -28.09 7.36 -1.11
C LEU A 3 -28.20 6.02 -1.88
N ALA A 4 -29.41 5.50 -2.09
CA ALA A 4 -29.63 4.24 -2.81
C ALA A 4 -29.32 4.35 -4.31
N ALA A 5 -29.54 5.53 -4.92
CA ALA A 5 -29.22 5.78 -6.32
C ALA A 5 -27.71 5.91 -6.57
N LEU A 6 -26.95 6.49 -5.62
CA LEU A 6 -25.49 6.54 -5.66
C LEU A 6 -24.87 5.14 -5.48
N HIS A 7 -25.43 4.31 -4.59
CA HIS A 7 -25.01 2.91 -4.42
C HIS A 7 -25.28 2.02 -5.65
N ALA A 8 -26.29 2.35 -6.47
CA ALA A 8 -26.56 1.60 -7.69
C ALA A 8 -25.53 1.89 -8.80
N GLY A 9 -25.05 3.14 -8.92
CA GLY A 9 -24.04 3.54 -9.90
C GLY A 9 -22.63 3.02 -9.61
N ALA A 10 -22.28 2.86 -8.33
CA ALA A 10 -20.98 2.34 -7.88
C ALA A 10 -20.77 0.82 -8.13
N ARG A 11 -21.80 0.10 -8.56
CA ARG A 11 -21.71 -1.33 -8.94
C ARG A 11 -21.52 -1.56 -10.45
N SER A 12 -21.27 -0.51 -11.22
CA SER A 12 -21.01 -0.67 -12.64
C SER A 12 -19.72 -1.46 -12.84
N ARG A 13 -19.82 -2.63 -13.50
CA ARG A 13 -18.67 -3.44 -13.92
C ARG A 13 -17.62 -2.58 -14.63
N ASP A 14 -18.05 -1.61 -15.42
CA ASP A 14 -17.15 -0.75 -16.19
C ASP A 14 -16.35 0.20 -15.30
N VAL A 15 -16.89 0.59 -14.13
CA VAL A 15 -16.14 1.37 -13.14
C VAL A 15 -15.07 0.51 -12.48
N VAL A 16 -15.40 -0.72 -12.10
CA VAL A 16 -14.42 -1.66 -11.54
C VAL A 16 -13.32 -1.95 -12.57
N LEU A 17 -13.70 -2.31 -13.79
CA LEU A 17 -12.73 -2.58 -14.85
C LEU A 17 -11.91 -1.34 -15.22
N GLY A 18 -12.49 -0.14 -15.17
CA GLY A 18 -11.74 1.10 -15.37
C GLY A 18 -10.68 1.34 -14.29
N VAL A 19 -10.99 1.06 -13.02
CA VAL A 19 -10.02 1.17 -11.91
C VAL A 19 -8.87 0.17 -12.05
N TRP A 20 -9.18 -1.05 -12.49
CA TRP A 20 -8.19 -2.11 -12.71
C TRP A 20 -7.57 -2.11 -14.11
N GLY A 21 -7.98 -1.17 -14.98
CA GLY A 21 -7.61 -1.15 -16.40
C GLY A 21 -6.10 -1.16 -16.60
N THR A 22 -5.38 -0.31 -15.88
CA THR A 22 -3.91 -0.28 -15.92
C THR A 22 -3.28 -1.64 -15.59
N VAL A 23 -3.80 -2.37 -14.59
CA VAL A 23 -3.26 -3.69 -14.24
C VAL A 23 -3.54 -4.73 -15.32
N PHE A 24 -4.69 -4.67 -15.99
CA PHE A 24 -5.07 -5.64 -17.01
C PHE A 24 -4.53 -5.33 -18.41
N GLU A 25 -4.24 -4.07 -18.69
CA GLU A 25 -3.87 -3.58 -20.02
C GLU A 25 -2.38 -3.30 -20.16
N SER A 26 -1.65 -3.16 -19.05
CA SER A 26 -0.19 -2.99 -19.06
C SER A 26 0.55 -4.33 -19.11
N THR A 27 1.72 -4.31 -19.74
CA THR A 27 2.73 -5.35 -19.61
C THR A 27 3.37 -5.30 -18.23
N ASP A 28 3.99 -6.41 -17.80
CA ASP A 28 4.76 -6.47 -16.56
C ASP A 28 5.84 -5.37 -16.50
N GLN A 29 6.50 -5.09 -17.63
CA GLN A 29 7.54 -4.06 -17.72
C GLN A 29 6.98 -2.66 -17.51
N GLU A 30 5.80 -2.36 -18.06
CA GLU A 30 5.13 -1.07 -17.87
C GLU A 30 4.66 -0.90 -16.42
N LEU A 31 4.14 -1.97 -15.79
CA LEU A 31 3.76 -1.94 -14.37
C LEU A 31 4.98 -1.74 -13.46
N LEU A 32 6.10 -2.43 -13.74
CA LEU A 32 7.34 -2.26 -12.99
C LEU A 32 7.86 -0.82 -13.12
N ALA A 33 7.92 -0.27 -14.33
CA ALA A 33 8.37 1.10 -14.54
C ALA A 33 7.48 2.13 -13.82
N LEU A 34 6.17 1.89 -13.76
CA LEU A 34 5.22 2.72 -13.02
C LEU A 34 5.49 2.67 -11.50
N VAL A 35 5.71 1.47 -10.95
CA VAL A 35 6.03 1.29 -9.52
C VAL A 35 7.39 1.92 -9.19
N GLU A 36 8.42 1.67 -9.98
CA GLU A 36 9.77 2.23 -9.79
C GLU A 36 9.76 3.76 -9.85
N GLY A 37 9.04 4.35 -10.82
CA GLY A 37 8.89 5.79 -10.94
C GLY A 37 8.17 6.42 -9.74
N ALA A 38 7.10 5.79 -9.25
CA ALA A 38 6.38 6.29 -8.09
C ALA A 38 7.19 6.13 -6.79
N ALA A 39 7.84 4.98 -6.59
CA ALA A 39 8.61 4.67 -5.40
C ALA A 39 9.85 5.57 -5.28
N SER A 40 10.62 5.73 -6.37
CA SER A 40 11.83 6.55 -6.37
C SER A 40 11.60 8.05 -6.09
N ALA A 41 10.36 8.54 -6.24
CA ALA A 41 9.99 9.90 -5.88
C ALA A 41 9.80 10.10 -4.36
N VAL A 42 9.72 9.03 -3.58
CA VAL A 42 9.55 9.09 -2.12
C VAL A 42 10.89 9.43 -1.47
N THR A 43 10.94 10.57 -0.79
CA THR A 43 12.15 11.10 -0.13
C THR A 43 12.00 11.28 1.38
N VAL A 44 10.84 10.93 1.92
CA VAL A 44 10.50 11.01 3.34
C VAL A 44 10.57 9.62 3.99
N PRO A 45 10.61 9.50 5.33
CA PRO A 45 10.46 8.22 6.02
C PRO A 45 9.26 7.42 5.48
N TYR A 46 9.49 6.15 5.15
CA TYR A 46 8.47 5.28 4.57
C TYR A 46 8.36 3.99 5.39
N LEU A 47 7.15 3.63 5.80
CA LEU A 47 6.89 2.39 6.55
C LEU A 47 6.04 1.45 5.71
N ALA A 48 6.59 0.28 5.39
CA ALA A 48 5.83 -0.85 4.84
C ALA A 48 5.52 -1.83 5.98
N LEU A 49 4.26 -1.86 6.42
CA LEU A 49 3.80 -2.70 7.52
C LEU A 49 2.96 -3.87 7.01
N PHE A 50 3.39 -5.09 7.32
CA PHE A 50 2.73 -6.34 6.93
C PHE A 50 2.20 -7.10 8.14
N GLY A 51 1.09 -7.83 7.97
CA GLY A 51 0.58 -8.75 9.00
C GLY A 51 1.05 -10.19 8.85
N SER A 52 1.84 -10.48 7.82
CA SER A 52 2.51 -11.74 7.54
C SER A 52 3.79 -11.46 6.75
N ASP A 53 4.73 -12.40 6.73
CA ASP A 53 5.97 -12.26 5.95
C ASP A 53 5.66 -11.97 4.46
N PRO A 54 6.15 -10.83 3.89
CA PRO A 54 5.97 -10.51 2.48
C PRO A 54 6.86 -11.37 1.55
N GLY A 55 7.75 -12.18 2.11
CA GLY A 55 8.64 -13.07 1.38
C GLY A 55 10.08 -12.60 1.38
N GLU A 56 10.96 -13.55 1.08
CA GLU A 56 12.41 -13.32 1.02
C GLU A 56 12.77 -12.24 -0.01
N GLY A 57 13.68 -11.34 0.36
CA GLY A 57 14.18 -10.28 -0.51
C GLY A 57 13.26 -9.06 -0.66
N TYR A 58 12.05 -9.06 -0.10
CA TYR A 58 11.13 -7.92 -0.20
C TYR A 58 11.72 -6.63 0.39
N ALA A 59 12.35 -6.73 1.56
CA ALA A 59 12.95 -5.58 2.22
C ALA A 59 14.11 -5.00 1.41
N ASP A 60 14.96 -5.84 0.83
CA ASP A 60 16.08 -5.42 -0.01
C ASP A 60 15.59 -4.77 -1.31
N TRP A 61 14.59 -5.37 -1.96
CA TRP A 61 13.96 -4.82 -3.15
C TRP A 61 13.35 -3.44 -2.88
N LEU A 62 12.56 -3.31 -1.81
CA LEU A 62 11.93 -2.03 -1.46
C LEU A 62 12.98 -0.99 -1.06
N GLY A 63 14.00 -1.37 -0.29
CA GLY A 63 15.10 -0.48 0.10
C GLY A 63 15.91 0.02 -1.11
N GLY A 64 16.01 -0.78 -2.18
CA GLY A 64 16.60 -0.35 -3.45
C GLY A 64 15.80 0.72 -4.19
N LEU A 65 14.48 0.76 -3.99
CA LEU A 65 13.58 1.75 -4.61
C LEU A 65 13.37 2.98 -3.72
N VAL A 66 13.24 2.77 -2.41
CA VAL A 66 12.96 3.78 -1.39
C VAL A 66 13.99 3.63 -0.27
N PRO A 67 15.13 4.33 -0.32
CA PRO A 67 16.21 4.16 0.67
C PRO A 67 15.80 4.49 2.11
N SER A 68 14.73 5.26 2.31
CA SER A 68 14.14 5.60 3.61
C SER A 68 13.12 4.57 4.11
N ALA A 69 12.90 3.47 3.38
CA ALA A 69 11.91 2.48 3.74
C ALA A 69 12.35 1.62 4.94
N THR A 70 11.41 1.44 5.85
CA THR A 70 11.46 0.43 6.92
C THR A 70 10.39 -0.62 6.63
N VAL A 71 10.76 -1.89 6.68
CA VAL A 71 9.81 -3.01 6.59
C VAL A 71 9.59 -3.60 7.98
N GLU A 72 8.32 -3.69 8.38
CA GLU A 72 7.91 -4.32 9.64
C GLU A 72 6.87 -5.41 9.37
N VAL A 73 6.99 -6.51 10.12
CA VAL A 73 6.01 -7.62 10.10
C VAL A 73 5.42 -7.78 11.49
N TRP A 74 4.11 -7.61 11.60
CA TRP A 74 3.34 -7.93 12.80
C TRP A 74 2.66 -9.27 12.57
N ASP A 75 3.43 -10.35 12.74
CA ASP A 75 2.96 -11.69 12.43
C ASP A 75 1.67 -12.04 13.19
N GLY A 76 0.74 -12.71 12.51
CA GLY A 76 -0.59 -13.03 13.03
C GLY A 76 -1.61 -11.88 12.99
N SER A 77 -1.27 -10.70 12.46
CA SER A 77 -2.21 -9.56 12.37
C SER A 77 -3.13 -9.61 11.14
N GLY A 78 -2.94 -10.61 10.27
CA GLY A 78 -3.74 -10.81 9.06
C GLY A 78 -3.56 -9.70 8.03
N HIS A 79 -4.52 -9.56 7.12
CA HIS A 79 -4.40 -8.58 6.02
C HIS A 79 -4.51 -7.12 6.48
N TRP A 80 -5.08 -6.88 7.66
CA TRP A 80 -5.39 -5.54 8.16
C TRP A 80 -4.77 -5.27 9.54
N PRO A 81 -3.44 -5.04 9.63
CA PRO A 81 -2.77 -4.79 10.91
C PRO A 81 -3.38 -3.64 11.71
N HIS A 82 -3.87 -2.61 11.03
CA HIS A 82 -4.53 -1.45 11.62
C HIS A 82 -5.91 -1.75 12.22
N LEU A 83 -6.55 -2.87 11.85
CA LEU A 83 -7.80 -3.34 12.45
C LEU A 83 -7.56 -4.39 13.54
N ALA A 84 -6.47 -5.17 13.42
CA ALA A 84 -6.11 -6.18 14.40
C ALA A 84 -5.68 -5.55 15.74
N ASP A 85 -4.91 -4.47 15.68
CA ASP A 85 -4.49 -3.69 16.85
C ASP A 85 -4.41 -2.19 16.50
N PRO A 86 -5.53 -1.46 16.58
CA PRO A 86 -5.61 -0.06 16.18
C PRO A 86 -4.72 0.86 17.02
N ASP A 87 -4.56 0.58 18.32
CA ASP A 87 -3.79 1.41 19.24
C ASP A 87 -2.29 1.30 18.93
N ARG A 88 -1.79 0.06 18.77
CA ARG A 88 -0.41 -0.17 18.34
C ARG A 88 -0.13 0.45 16.97
N PHE A 89 -1.08 0.36 16.03
CA PHE A 89 -0.99 1.01 14.73
C PHE A 89 -0.88 2.53 14.83
N ALA A 90 -1.78 3.16 15.59
CA ALA A 90 -1.77 4.60 15.78
C ALA A 90 -0.46 5.09 16.44
N GLU A 91 0.04 4.37 17.45
CA GLU A 91 1.32 4.67 18.08
C GLU A 91 2.48 4.58 17.08
N ARG A 92 2.51 3.52 16.26
CA ARG A 92 3.59 3.33 15.28
C ARG A 92 3.59 4.40 14.19
N VAL A 93 2.42 4.78 13.69
CA VAL A 93 2.25 5.89 12.73
C VAL A 93 2.68 7.21 13.37
N GLY A 94 2.36 7.44 14.65
CA GLY A 94 2.83 8.61 15.39
C GLY A 94 4.36 8.69 15.45
N ARG A 95 5.04 7.57 15.67
CA ARG A 95 6.52 7.49 15.63
C ARG A 95 7.07 7.79 14.24
N LEU A 96 6.48 7.23 13.19
CA LEU A 96 6.88 7.50 11.80
C LEU A 96 6.77 9.00 11.46
N ALA A 97 5.67 9.64 11.90
CA ALA A 97 5.48 11.07 11.69
C ALA A 97 6.56 11.91 12.40
N ALA A 98 7.00 11.49 13.59
CA ALA A 98 8.08 12.15 14.33
C ALA A 98 9.46 11.98 13.68
N GLU A 99 9.70 10.90 12.92
CA GLU A 99 10.94 10.68 12.15
C GLU A 99 11.05 11.66 10.95
N SER A 100 9.95 12.29 10.56
CA SER A 100 9.87 13.22 9.41
C SER A 100 10.03 14.69 9.79
N GLY A 101 10.23 14.98 11.09
CA GLY A 101 10.30 16.33 11.67
C GLY A 101 11.71 16.89 11.78
#